data_AF-A0A955QID2-F1
#
_entry.id   AF-A0A955QID2-F1
#
_cell.length_a   1.000
_cell.length_b   1.000
_cell.length_c   1.000
_cell.angle_alpha   90.00
_cell.angle_beta   90.00
_cell.angle_gamma   90.00
#
_symmetry.space_group_name_H-M   'P 1'
#
loop_
_entity.id
_entity.type
_entity.pdbx_description
1 polymer ?
#
loop_
_entity_poly.entity_id
_entity_poly.type
_entity_poly.pdbx_seq_one_letter_code
_entity_poly.pdbx_strand_id
1 'polypeptide(L)' 'FGTIRHRTKRTKSCLTRDGMLHMMFKLGRCAEQTWRRLRGFRQLALVIKGVQFTDGIEVTMNEPVAA' A
#
# COMPACT_ATOMS: atom_id res chain seq x y z
N PHE A 1 -39.28 22.15 10.94
CA PHE A 1 -37.82 22.25 10.73
C PHE A 1 -37.09 21.90 12.03
N GLY A 2 -36.75 20.63 12.22
CA GLY A 2 -35.94 20.19 13.35
C GLY A 2 -34.51 19.95 12.89
N THR A 3 -33.53 20.53 13.56
CA THR A 3 -32.11 20.24 13.28
C THR A 3 -31.78 18.83 13.78
N ILE A 4 -31.86 17.84 12.90
CA ILE A 4 -31.38 16.48 13.22
C ILE A 4 -29.86 16.53 13.30
N ARG A 5 -29.33 16.31 14.51
CA ARG A 5 -27.91 16.38 14.81
C ARG A 5 -27.21 15.11 14.33
N HIS A 6 -26.32 15.25 13.37
CA HIS A 6 -25.57 14.14 12.79
C HIS A 6 -24.60 13.55 13.83
N ARG A 7 -24.88 12.34 14.33
CA ARG A 7 -24.11 11.69 15.41
C ARG A 7 -22.98 10.77 14.91
N THR A 8 -22.85 10.53 13.61
CA THR A 8 -21.75 9.72 13.04
C THR A 8 -20.77 10.60 12.26
N LYS A 9 -19.52 10.14 12.16
CA LYS A 9 -18.45 10.72 11.30
C LYS A 9 -18.72 10.48 9.80
N ARG A 10 -19.99 10.35 9.41
CA ARG A 10 -20.42 10.12 8.03
C ARG A 10 -20.25 11.42 7.23
N THR A 11 -19.95 11.29 5.95
CA THR A 11 -19.94 12.44 5.05
C THR A 11 -21.37 12.89 4.82
N LYS A 12 -21.63 14.19 5.00
CA LYS A 12 -22.91 14.79 4.61
C LYS A 12 -22.90 14.96 3.09
N SER A 13 -24.03 14.62 2.44
CA SER A 13 -24.30 14.64 0.99
C SER A 13 -23.62 13.56 0.14
N CYS A 14 -24.14 13.40 -1.09
CA CYS A 14 -23.50 12.63 -2.16
C CYS A 14 -22.25 13.39 -2.60
N LEU A 15 -21.07 12.76 -2.52
CA LEU A 15 -19.84 13.39 -2.96
C LEU A 15 -19.86 13.55 -4.48
N THR A 16 -19.57 14.75 -4.95
CA THR A 16 -19.20 14.96 -6.36
C THR A 16 -17.95 14.12 -6.68
N ARG A 17 -17.73 13.79 -7.95
CA ARG A 17 -16.57 13.01 -8.38
C ARG A 17 -15.25 13.58 -7.85
N ASP A 18 -15.10 14.90 -7.91
CA ASP A 18 -13.90 15.60 -7.47
C ASP A 18 -13.74 15.52 -5.93
N GLY A 19 -14.85 15.65 -5.19
CA GLY A 19 -14.86 15.43 -3.74
C GLY A 19 -14.45 14.00 -3.35
N MET A 20 -14.90 13.01 -4.12
CA MET A 20 -14.54 11.60 -3.92
C MET A 20 -13.04 11.37 -4.16
N LEU A 21 -12.48 11.93 -5.24
CA LEU A 21 -11.04 11.88 -5.55
C LEU A 21 -10.20 12.47 -4.40
N HIS A 22 -10.57 13.65 -3.90
CA HIS A 22 -9.88 14.24 -2.75
C HIS A 22 -9.98 13.37 -1.49
N MET A 23 -11.14 12.75 -1.25
CA MET A 23 -11.34 11.87 -0.11
C MET A 23 -10.51 10.59 -0.22
N MET A 24 -10.45 9.95 -1.39
CA MET A 24 -9.62 8.77 -1.65
C MET A 24 -8.14 9.08 -1.44
N PHE A 25 -7.66 10.22 -1.96
CA PHE A 25 -6.30 10.68 -1.74
C PHE A 25 -5.99 10.88 -0.24
N LYS A 26 -6.88 11.56 0.48
CA LYS A 26 -6.69 11.81 1.91
C LYS A 26 -6.68 10.52 2.72
N LEU A 27 -7.56 9.55 2.38
CA LEU A 27 -7.58 8.23 3.01
C LEU A 27 -6.26 7.47 2.76
N GLY A 28 -5.75 7.48 1.52
CA GLY A 28 -4.46 6.88 1.18
C GLY A 28 -3.31 7.47 1.99
N ARG A 29 -3.25 8.81 2.12
CA ARG A 29 -2.23 9.51 2.91
C ARG A 29 -2.32 9.25 4.41
N CYS A 30 -3.53 9.05 4.95
CA CYS A 30 -3.70 8.65 6.34
C CYS A 30 -3.26 7.20 6.58
N ALA A 31 -3.53 6.30 5.63
CA ALA A 31 -3.13 4.90 5.71
C ALA A 31 -1.60 4.73 5.56
N GLU A 32 -0.94 5.54 4.73
CA GLU A 32 0.52 5.52 4.53
C GLU A 32 1.31 5.59 5.86
N GLN A 33 0.83 6.36 6.82
CA GLN A 33 1.50 6.54 8.12
C GLN A 33 1.51 5.26 8.97
N THR A 34 0.56 4.34 8.73
CA THR A 34 0.43 3.09 9.50
C THR A 34 1.03 1.88 8.78
N TRP A 35 1.45 2.04 7.53
CA TRP A 35 2.04 0.94 6.75
C TRP A 35 3.41 0.56 7.29
N ARG A 36 3.61 -0.75 7.48
CA ARG A 36 4.92 -1.30 7.81
C ARG A 36 5.73 -1.44 6.52
N ARG A 37 6.96 -0.92 6.54
CA ARG A 37 7.90 -1.15 5.43
C ARG A 37 8.11 -2.65 5.23
N LEU A 38 8.21 -3.07 3.97
CA LEU A 38 8.58 -4.45 3.63
C LEU A 38 9.96 -4.76 4.22
N ARG A 39 10.06 -5.93 4.87
CA ARG A 39 11.35 -6.47 5.30
C ARG A 39 12.17 -6.77 4.04
N GLY A 40 13.47 -6.49 4.08
CA GLY A 40 14.33 -6.72 2.91
C GLY A 40 14.14 -5.71 1.76
N PHE A 41 13.65 -4.49 2.02
CA PHE A 41 13.42 -3.47 0.98
C PHE A 41 14.62 -3.21 0.04
N ARG A 42 15.85 -3.51 0.47
CA ARG A 42 17.06 -3.43 -0.37
C ARG A 42 17.00 -4.37 -1.58
N GLN A 43 16.37 -5.53 -1.44
CA GLN A 43 16.24 -6.54 -2.50
C GLN A 43 15.13 -6.19 -3.51
N LEU A 44 14.23 -5.23 -3.20
CA LEU A 44 13.19 -4.80 -4.15
C LEU A 44 13.76 -4.32 -5.48
N ALA A 45 14.92 -3.65 -5.46
CA ALA A 45 15.58 -3.20 -6.68
C ALA A 45 16.00 -4.37 -7.58
N LEU A 46 16.39 -5.50 -6.99
CA LEU A 46 16.75 -6.72 -7.72
C LEU A 46 15.51 -7.42 -8.26
N VAL A 47 14.42 -7.46 -7.49
CA VAL A 47 13.12 -7.98 -7.93
C VAL A 47 12.58 -7.18 -9.13
N ILE A 48 12.66 -5.85 -9.09
CA ILE A 48 12.23 -4.98 -10.20
C ILE A 48 13.08 -5.24 -11.46
N LYS A 49 14.36 -5.57 -11.30
CA LYS A 49 15.25 -5.97 -12.40
C LYS A 49 14.99 -7.38 -12.93
N GLY A 50 14.10 -8.16 -12.30
CA GLY A 50 13.75 -9.52 -12.72
C GLY A 50 14.70 -10.61 -12.24
N VAL A 51 15.52 -10.35 -11.22
CA VAL A 51 16.38 -11.37 -10.60
C VAL A 51 15.53 -12.44 -9.94
N GLN A 52 15.88 -13.71 -10.14
CA GLN A 52 15.16 -14.84 -9.55
C GLN A 52 15.59 -15.05 -8.09
N PHE A 53 14.59 -15.16 -7.22
CA PHE A 53 14.76 -15.52 -5.82
C PHE A 53 14.12 -16.87 -5.56
N THR A 54 14.85 -17.78 -4.90
CA THR A 54 14.30 -19.04 -4.37
C THR A 54 14.40 -18.97 -2.85
N ASP A 55 13.27 -19.13 -2.15
CA ASP A 55 13.18 -19.02 -0.67
C ASP A 55 13.78 -17.73 -0.07
N GLY A 56 13.83 -16.65 -0.85
CA GLY A 56 14.37 -15.35 -0.44
C GLY A 56 15.89 -15.19 -0.63
N ILE A 57 16.55 -16.18 -1.24
CA ILE A 57 17.97 -16.14 -1.61
C ILE A 57 18.06 -15.88 -3.12
N GLU A 58 18.95 -14.97 -3.50
CA GLU A 58 19.24 -14.68 -4.91
C GLU A 58 19.89 -15.91 -5.56
N VAL A 59 19.28 -16.42 -6.63
CA VAL A 59 19.82 -17.54 -7.39
C VAL A 59 20.92 -17.00 -8.29
N THR A 60 22.16 -17.02 -7.79
CA THR A 60 23.32 -16.82 -8.65
C THR A 60 23.47 -18.09 -9.48
N MET A 61 23.42 -17.98 -10.82
CA MET A 61 23.54 -19.13 -11.74
C MET A 61 24.90 -19.88 -11.67
N ASN A 62 25.70 -19.68 -10.62
CA ASN A 62 27.09 -20.15 -10.54
C ASN A 62 27.43 -20.99 -9.29
N GLU A 63 26.45 -21.56 -8.57
CA GLU A 63 26.74 -22.63 -7.61
C GLU A 63 25.76 -23.80 -7.78
N PRO A 64 26.25 -25.04 -8.03
CA PRO A 64 25.43 -26.23 -7.88
C PRO A 64 25.24 -26.46 -6.38
N VAL A 65 24.01 -26.33 -5.91
CA VAL A 65 23.65 -26.65 -4.52
C VAL A 65 23.93 -28.14 -4.30
N ALA A 66 24.94 -28.45 -3.49
CA ALA A 66 25.25 -29.80 -3.04
C ALA A 66 24.10 -30.34 -2.18
N ALA A 67 23.72 -31.59 -2.46
CA ALA A 67 22.63 -32.34 -1.83
C ALA A 67 22.97 -32.81 -0.40
#